data_AF-A0A9D1YAF5-F1
#
_entry.id   AF-A0A9D1YAF5-F1
#
_cell.length_a   1.000
_cell.length_b   1.000
_cell.length_c   1.000
_cell.angle_alpha   90.00
_cell.angle_beta   90.00
_cell.angle_gamma   90.00
#
_symmetry.space_group_name_H-M   'P 1'
#
loop_
_entity.id
_entity.type
_entity.pdbx_description
1 polymer ?
#
loop_
_entity_poly.entity_id
_entity_poly.type
_entity_poly.pdbx_seq_one_letter_code
_entity_poly.pdbx_strand_id
1 'polypeptide(L)' 'MTDPYQVLGVDPNASDDEIKRAYRELARKYHPDNYQNNPLADLAEEKMKEI' A
#
# COMPACT_ATOMS: atom_id res chain seq x y z
N MET A 1 3.91 8.45 14.88
CA MET A 1 3.24 9.15 13.77
C MET A 1 3.71 8.47 12.51
N THR A 2 2.89 7.62 11.92
CA THR A 2 3.23 6.93 10.67
C THR A 2 2.82 7.87 9.54
N ASP A 3 3.77 8.33 8.73
CA ASP A 3 3.48 9.25 7.63
C ASP A 3 2.75 8.49 6.51
N PRO A 4 1.53 8.88 6.12
CA PRO A 4 0.77 8.21 5.06
C PRO A 4 1.54 8.19 3.74
N TYR A 5 2.32 9.26 3.48
CA TYR A 5 3.19 9.36 2.32
C TYR A 5 4.32 8.34 2.33
N GLN A 6 4.93 8.06 3.50
CA GLN A 6 5.94 7.01 3.64
C GLN A 6 5.34 5.61 3.48
N VAL A 7 4.15 5.38 4.02
CA VAL A 7 3.43 4.11 3.88
C VAL A 7 3.07 3.84 2.41
N LEU A 8 2.63 4.89 1.71
CA LEU A 8 2.37 4.87 0.27
C LEU A 8 3.64 4.88 -0.59
N GLY A 9 4.81 5.13 -0.02
CA GLY A 9 6.08 5.24 -0.74
C GLY A 9 6.11 6.41 -1.73
N VAL A 10 5.33 7.45 -1.48
CA VAL A 10 5.24 8.66 -2.31
C VAL A 10 5.90 9.85 -1.60
N ASP A 11 6.35 10.82 -2.38
CA ASP A 11 6.88 12.05 -1.82
C ASP A 11 5.78 12.79 -1.04
N PRO A 12 6.08 13.43 0.10
CA PRO A 12 5.12 14.31 0.77
C PRO A 12 4.67 15.50 -0.10
N ASN A 13 5.41 15.82 -1.17
CA ASN A 13 5.01 16.80 -2.18
C ASN A 13 4.36 16.17 -3.42
N ALA A 14 4.09 14.86 -3.41
CA ALA A 14 3.47 14.17 -4.54
C ALA A 14 2.06 14.72 -4.80
N SER A 15 1.69 14.79 -6.08
CA SER A 15 0.35 15.25 -6.46
C SER A 15 -0.71 14.20 -6.10
N ASP A 16 -1.95 14.62 -5.89
CA ASP A 16 -3.10 13.72 -5.64
C ASP A 16 -3.20 12.56 -6.64
N ASP A 17 -2.83 12.79 -7.91
CA ASP A 17 -2.80 11.75 -8.95
C ASP A 17 -1.73 10.69 -8.69
N GLU A 18 -0.54 11.08 -8.22
CA GLU A 18 0.52 10.15 -7.86
C GLU A 18 0.17 9.36 -6.60
N ILE A 19 -0.43 10.02 -5.61
CA ILE A 19 -0.93 9.38 -4.38
C ILE A 19 -1.99 8.33 -4.73
N LYS A 20 -2.97 8.68 -5.57
CA LYS A 20 -4.01 7.73 -6.02
C LYS A 20 -3.45 6.58 -6.82
N ARG A 21 -2.44 6.82 -7.67
CA ARG A 21 -1.78 5.77 -8.44
C ARG A 21 -1.03 4.81 -7.53
N ALA A 22 -0.20 5.34 -6.62
CA ALA A 22 0.55 4.55 -5.65
C ALA A 22 -0.37 3.74 -4.73
N TYR A 23 -1.46 4.34 -4.24
CA TYR A 23 -2.49 3.64 -3.45
C TYR A 23 -3.08 2.46 -4.24
N ARG A 24 -3.49 2.67 -5.49
CA ARG A 24 -4.06 1.59 -6.31
C ARG A 24 -3.05 0.50 -6.62
N GLU A 25 -1.80 0.87 -6.86
CA GLU A 25 -0.71 -0.09 -7.08
C GLU A 25 -0.40 -0.89 -5.82
N LEU A 26 -0.33 -0.26 -4.66
CA LEU A 26 -0.13 -0.93 -3.37
C LEU A 26 -1.32 -1.80 -3.00
N ALA A 27 -2.55 -1.33 -3.16
CA ALA A 27 -3.76 -2.11 -2.90
C ALA A 27 -3.86 -3.34 -3.81
N ARG A 28 -3.48 -3.22 -5.09
CA ARG A 28 -3.37 -4.38 -6.00
C ARG A 28 -2.21 -5.29 -5.65
N LYS A 29 -1.07 -4.69 -5.28
CA LYS A 29 0.13 -5.41 -4.90
C LYS A 29 -0.16 -6.27 -3.69
N TYR A 30 -0.71 -5.69 -2.62
CA TYR A 30 -1.09 -6.29 -1.33
C TYR A 30 -2.49 -6.95 -1.31
N HIS A 31 -3.18 -7.06 -2.45
CA HIS A 31 -4.51 -7.65 -2.48
C HIS A 31 -4.47 -9.13 -2.05
N PRO A 32 -5.33 -9.59 -1.13
CA PRO A 32 -5.28 -10.97 -0.62
C PRO A 32 -5.44 -12.03 -1.72
N ASP A 33 -6.16 -11.75 -2.82
CA ASP A 33 -6.20 -12.62 -4.02
C ASP A 33 -4.81 -12.94 -4.57
N ASN A 34 -3.84 -12.01 -4.52
CA ASN A 34 -2.48 -12.24 -5.02
C ASN A 34 -1.61 -13.02 -4.03
N TYR A 35 -2.01 -13.16 -2.76
CA TYR A 35 -1.25 -13.85 -1.71
C TYR A 35 -1.96 -15.06 -1.12
N GLN A 36 -2.98 -15.61 -1.78
CA GLN A 36 -3.72 -16.80 -1.31
C GLN A 36 -2.84 -18.02 -0.95
N ASN A 37 -1.54 -18.04 -1.30
CA ASN A 37 -0.58 -19.07 -0.89
C ASN A 37 0.80 -18.52 -0.49
N ASN A 38 0.88 -17.29 0.03
CA ASN A 38 2.16 -16.66 0.36
C ASN A 38 2.17 -16.23 1.84
N PRO A 39 3.22 -16.55 2.63
CA PRO A 39 3.37 -16.09 4.02
C PRO A 39 3.43 -14.55 4.17
N LEU A 40 3.50 -13.83 3.06
CA LEU A 40 3.38 -12.38 2.99
C LEU A 40 1.93 -11.88 3.05
N ALA A 41 0.92 -12.76 3.06
CA ALA A 41 -0.49 -12.39 3.15
C ALA A 41 -0.82 -11.64 4.44
N ASP A 42 -0.34 -12.12 5.59
CA ASP A 42 -0.51 -11.43 6.88
C ASP A 42 0.16 -10.05 6.86
N LEU A 43 1.36 -9.97 6.28
CA LEU A 43 2.11 -8.72 6.16
C LEU A 43 1.43 -7.74 5.19
N ALA A 44 0.81 -8.26 4.14
CA ALA A 44 0.03 -7.51 3.18
C ALA A 44 -1.26 -6.96 3.81
N GLU A 45 -1.94 -7.75 4.63
CA GLU A 45 -3.13 -7.29 5.38
C GLU A 45 -2.78 -6.21 6.40
N GLU A 46 -1.67 -6.36 7.13
CA GLU A 46 -1.20 -5.39 8.11
C GLU A 46 -0.83 -4.06 7.42
N LYS A 47 -0.09 -4.14 6.29
CA LYS A 47 0.22 -2.98 5.45
C LYS A 47 -1.05 -2.34 4.89
N MET A 48 -2.03 -3.13 4.46
CA MET A 48 -3.30 -2.63 3.93
C MET A 48 -4.16 -1.92 4.99
N LYS A 49 -4.02 -2.27 6.28
CA LYS A 49 -4.66 -1.53 7.38
C LYS A 49 -4.00 -0.19 7.68
N GLU A 50 -2.72 -0.03 7.31
CA GLU A 50 -1.97 1.22 7.49
C GLU A 50 -2.10 2.20 6.31
N ILE A 51 -2.48 1.71 5.12
CA ILE A 51 -2.72 2.52 3.91
C ILE A 51 -4.16 3.09 3.91
#